data_AF-A0A4R1X0U0-F1
#
_entry.id   AF-A0A4R1X0U0-F1
#
_cell.length_a   1.000
_cell.length_b   1.000
_cell.length_c   1.000
_cell.angle_alpha   90.00
_cell.angle_beta   90.00
_cell.angle_gamma   90.00
#
_symmetry.space_group_name_H-M   'P 1'
#
loop_
_entity.id
_entity.type
_entity.pdbx_description
1 polymer ?
#
loop_
_entity_poly.entity_id
_entity_poly.type
_entity_poly.pdbx_seq_one_letter_code
_entity_poly.pdbx_strand_id
1 'polypeptide(L)'
;MAAAIMEQRRLGLIAKAMLVVPGHCLAQAAREFLALMSAQHIQDLAPLGAIIHYADGMARPPAHHRRKLEFWENTNNAGQLIRKQPGGHRGIEGFSATFTLHKGDLGQGGIILVRVHETFDIRSRLTFTIIERPRIGSVRVLSGEGDDRELLHLADDLTAAERWRELSGYRQAVLDPVTADEHAADVVEGRAVA
;
A
#
# COMPACT_ATOMS: atom_id res chain seq x y z
N MET A 1 -17.90 -31.10 17.19
CA MET A 1 -17.40 -29.93 16.43
C MET A 1 -18.54 -29.13 15.79
N ALA A 2 -19.43 -29.75 15.02
CA ALA A 2 -20.62 -29.08 14.44
C ALA A 2 -21.55 -28.41 15.48
N ALA A 3 -21.75 -29.03 16.65
CA ALA A 3 -22.63 -28.48 17.70
C ALA A 3 -22.13 -27.13 18.28
N ALA A 4 -20.81 -26.98 18.46
CA ALA A 4 -20.23 -25.73 18.98
C ALA A 4 -20.35 -24.57 17.99
N ILE A 5 -20.20 -24.86 16.69
CA ILE A 5 -20.32 -23.87 15.60
C ILE A 5 -21.77 -23.41 15.45
N MET A 6 -22.73 -24.34 15.56
CA MET A 6 -24.16 -24.01 15.54
C MET A 6 -24.55 -23.15 16.75
N GLU A 7 -23.97 -23.41 17.92
CA GLU A 7 -24.24 -22.63 19.13
C GLU A 7 -23.66 -21.21 19.06
N GLN A 8 -22.46 -21.04 18.49
CA GLN A 8 -21.89 -19.70 18.27
C GLN A 8 -22.68 -18.87 17.26
N ARG A 9 -23.30 -19.53 16.26
CA ARG A 9 -24.21 -18.88 15.30
C ARG A 9 -25.56 -18.52 15.93
N ARG A 10 -26.08 -19.36 16.84
CA ARG A 10 -27.27 -19.07 17.66
C ARG A 10 -27.08 -17.85 18.56
N LEU A 11 -25.86 -17.67 19.07
CA LEU A 11 -25.48 -16.54 19.94
C LEU A 11 -25.11 -15.26 19.17
N GLY A 12 -25.17 -15.25 17.84
CA GLY A 12 -24.92 -14.06 17.02
C GLY A 12 -23.47 -13.59 16.96
N LEU A 13 -22.52 -14.40 17.46
CA LEU A 13 -21.10 -14.04 17.55
C LEU A 13 -20.39 -14.11 16.19
N ILE A 14 -20.99 -14.78 15.19
CA ILE A 14 -20.45 -14.93 13.84
C ILE A 14 -21.57 -14.84 12.78
N ALA A 15 -21.42 -13.93 11.80
CA ALA A 15 -22.37 -13.76 10.71
C ALA A 15 -22.25 -14.84 9.62
N LYS A 16 -21.06 -15.44 9.47
CA LYS A 16 -20.75 -16.47 8.48
C LYS A 16 -19.93 -17.58 9.12
N ALA A 17 -20.31 -18.83 8.92
CA ALA A 17 -19.54 -19.98 9.41
C ALA A 17 -18.25 -20.07 8.59
N MET A 18 -17.13 -19.65 9.16
CA MET A 18 -15.81 -19.84 8.58
C MET A 18 -15.31 -21.21 9.07
N LEU A 19 -15.29 -22.19 8.17
CA LEU A 19 -14.82 -23.54 8.48
C LEU A 19 -13.29 -23.48 8.57
N VAL A 20 -12.75 -23.25 9.77
CA VAL A 20 -11.30 -23.37 9.99
C VAL A 20 -10.96 -24.86 9.85
N VAL A 21 -10.24 -25.19 8.77
CA VAL A 21 -9.74 -26.54 8.53
C VAL A 21 -8.79 -26.93 9.68
N PRO A 22 -8.97 -28.10 10.32
CA PRO A 22 -8.07 -28.54 11.39
C PRO A 22 -6.67 -28.76 10.82
N GLY A 23 -5.70 -27.94 11.23
CA GLY A 23 -4.30 -28.03 10.78
C GLY A 23 -3.71 -26.72 10.22
N HIS A 24 -4.53 -25.70 9.93
CA HIS A 24 -4.02 -24.40 9.53
C HIS A 24 -3.80 -23.50 10.74
N CYS A 25 -2.55 -23.08 10.97
CA CYS A 25 -2.24 -22.05 11.94
C CYS A 25 -2.94 -20.74 11.56
N LEU A 26 -3.36 -19.93 12.55
CA LEU A 26 -3.91 -18.59 12.32
C LEU A 26 -3.00 -17.72 11.44
N ALA A 27 -1.70 -18.01 11.41
CA ALA A 27 -0.75 -17.36 10.52
C ALA A 27 -0.98 -17.66 9.03
N GLN A 28 -1.52 -18.84 8.66
CA GLN A 28 -1.87 -19.12 7.27
C GLN A 28 -3.13 -18.35 6.85
N ALA A 29 -4.17 -18.33 7.69
CA ALA A 29 -5.36 -17.53 7.41
C ALA A 29 -5.03 -16.03 7.36
N ALA A 30 -4.09 -15.56 8.19
CA ALA A 30 -3.56 -14.20 8.09
C ALA A 30 -2.74 -13.99 6.81
N ARG A 31 -1.94 -14.96 6.36
CA ARG A 31 -1.23 -14.89 5.06
C ARG A 31 -2.17 -14.90 3.86
N GLU A 32 -3.32 -15.54 3.97
CA GLU A 32 -4.32 -15.62 2.90
C GLU A 32 -5.24 -14.38 2.87
N PHE A 33 -5.43 -13.69 4.00
CA PHE A 33 -6.24 -12.47 4.10
C PHE A 33 -5.40 -11.17 4.07
N LEU A 34 -4.11 -11.25 4.40
CA LEU A 34 -3.07 -10.24 4.27
C LEU A 34 -1.88 -10.92 3.59
N ALA A 35 -1.86 -10.97 2.26
CA ALA A 35 -0.72 -11.49 1.52
C ALA A 35 0.54 -10.71 1.93
N LEU A 36 1.41 -11.35 2.70
CA LEU A 36 2.69 -10.78 3.11
C LEU A 36 3.58 -10.73 1.87
N MET A 37 3.87 -9.51 1.42
CA MET A 37 4.59 -9.22 0.20
C MET A 37 6.04 -8.83 0.49
N SER A 38 6.93 -9.18 -0.44
CA SER A 38 8.29 -8.63 -0.48
C SER A 38 8.27 -7.23 -1.09
N ALA A 39 9.36 -6.48 -0.95
CA ALA A 39 9.51 -5.20 -1.64
C ALA A 39 9.44 -5.36 -3.18
N GLN A 40 9.96 -6.46 -3.73
CA GLN A 40 9.82 -6.80 -5.15
C GLN A 40 8.35 -6.96 -5.56
N HIS A 41 7.53 -7.66 -4.75
CA HIS A 41 6.10 -7.79 -5.05
C HIS A 41 5.37 -6.44 -5.07
N ILE A 42 5.75 -5.48 -4.22
CA ILE A 42 5.21 -4.10 -4.30
C ILE A 42 5.65 -3.43 -5.61
N GLN A 43 6.91 -3.59 -5.99
CA GLN A 43 7.44 -3.06 -7.24
C GLN A 43 6.74 -3.63 -8.48
N ASP A 44 6.27 -4.87 -8.43
CA ASP A 44 5.64 -5.50 -9.59
C ASP A 44 4.12 -5.27 -9.59
N LEU A 45 3.46 -5.48 -8.44
CA LEU A 45 2.00 -5.67 -8.37
C LEU A 45 1.23 -4.53 -7.68
N ALA A 46 1.91 -3.65 -6.93
CA ALA A 46 1.19 -2.59 -6.25
C ALA A 46 0.90 -1.42 -7.21
N PRO A 47 -0.37 -0.98 -7.31
CA PRO A 47 -0.73 0.17 -8.12
C PRO A 47 -0.35 1.47 -7.38
N LEU A 48 0.08 2.48 -8.14
CA LEU A 48 0.29 3.82 -7.59
C LEU A 48 -0.98 4.32 -6.91
N GLY A 49 -0.84 4.95 -5.75
CA GLY A 49 -1.93 5.44 -4.90
C GLY A 49 -2.43 4.42 -3.88
N ALA A 50 -1.99 3.17 -3.93
CA ALA A 50 -2.29 2.18 -2.90
C ALA A 50 -1.68 2.57 -1.54
N ILE A 51 -2.35 2.20 -0.45
CA ILE A 51 -1.80 2.33 0.89
C ILE A 51 -1.07 1.03 1.23
N ILE A 52 0.23 1.17 1.49
CA ILE A 52 1.12 0.06 1.79
C ILE A 52 1.50 0.13 3.26
N HIS A 53 1.17 -0.91 4.02
CA HIS A 53 1.73 -1.15 5.34
C HIS A 53 3.07 -1.89 5.20
N TYR A 54 4.05 -1.53 6.00
CA TYR A 54 5.35 -2.18 6.07
C TYR A 54 5.72 -2.46 7.53
N ALA A 55 6.40 -3.58 7.78
CA ALA A 55 6.76 -4.02 9.13
C ALA A 55 8.08 -4.81 9.16
N ASP A 56 8.80 -4.69 10.28
CA ASP A 56 10.03 -5.47 10.57
C ASP A 56 9.75 -6.78 11.33
N GLY A 57 8.49 -7.04 11.66
CA GLY A 57 8.03 -8.24 12.38
C GLY A 57 8.24 -8.18 13.90
N MET A 58 8.78 -7.08 14.43
CA MET A 58 8.97 -6.91 15.87
C MET A 58 7.66 -6.56 16.57
N ALA A 59 7.48 -7.04 17.80
CA ALA A 59 6.30 -6.73 18.60
C ALA A 59 6.29 -5.26 19.04
N ARG A 60 5.11 -4.64 19.01
CA ARG A 60 4.91 -3.24 19.42
C ARG A 60 5.36 -3.02 20.87
N PRO A 61 6.28 -2.07 21.13
CA PRO A 61 6.70 -1.70 22.49
C PRO A 61 5.55 -1.10 23.32
N PRO A 62 5.56 -1.26 24.66
CA PRO A 62 4.62 -0.56 25.53
C PRO A 62 4.71 0.96 25.40
N ALA A 63 3.57 1.65 25.51
CA ALA A 63 3.46 3.10 25.26
C ALA A 63 4.39 3.99 26.12
N HIS A 64 4.77 3.54 27.32
CA HIS A 64 5.69 4.29 28.18
C HIS A 64 7.15 4.26 27.70
N HIS A 65 7.53 3.33 26.81
CA HIS A 65 8.87 3.27 26.21
C HIS A 65 8.97 4.15 24.96
N ARG A 66 8.74 5.46 25.11
CA ARG A 66 8.55 6.41 24.01
C ARG A 66 9.58 6.31 22.88
N ARG A 67 10.88 6.30 23.21
CA ARG A 67 11.96 6.18 22.21
C ARG A 67 11.93 4.87 21.43
N LYS A 68 11.62 3.76 22.12
CA LYS A 68 11.53 2.44 21.50
C LYS A 68 10.28 2.34 20.63
N LEU A 69 9.17 2.92 21.08
CA LEU A 69 7.94 2.99 20.32
C LEU A 69 8.11 3.82 19.05
N GLU A 70 8.73 5.00 19.14
CA GLU A 70 9.02 5.86 17.98
C GLU A 70 9.92 5.14 16.95
N PHE A 71 10.97 4.47 17.40
CA PHE A 71 11.79 3.65 16.52
C PHE A 71 10.98 2.53 15.84
N TRP A 72 10.13 1.84 16.60
CA TRP A 72 9.26 0.79 16.08
C TRP A 72 8.24 1.34 15.08
N GLU A 73 7.63 2.50 15.33
CA GLU A 73 6.68 3.19 14.43
C GLU A 73 7.35 3.67 13.14
N ASN A 74 8.67 3.87 13.13
CA ASN A 74 9.40 4.18 11.90
C ASN A 74 9.55 2.96 10.99
N THR A 75 9.70 1.76 11.56
CA THR A 75 9.85 0.48 10.83
C THR A 75 8.55 -0.32 10.69
N ASN A 76 7.47 0.12 11.36
CA ASN A 76 6.15 -0.49 11.36
C ASN A 76 5.08 0.60 11.13
N ASN A 77 4.89 0.99 9.87
CA ASN A 77 3.99 2.08 9.50
C ASN A 77 3.29 1.80 8.16
N ALA A 78 2.50 2.76 7.70
CA ALA A 78 1.93 2.74 6.37
C ALA A 78 2.21 4.05 5.63
N GLY A 79 2.10 4.01 4.31
CA GLY A 79 2.14 5.20 3.47
C GLY A 79 1.50 4.94 2.11
N GLN A 80 1.12 6.02 1.44
CA GLN A 80 0.60 5.97 0.08
C GLN A 80 1.75 5.78 -0.91
N LEU A 81 1.65 4.77 -1.77
CA LEU A 81 2.62 4.53 -2.82
C LEU A 81 2.54 5.64 -3.86
N ILE A 82 3.54 6.52 -3.89
CA ILE A 82 3.54 7.69 -4.76
C ILE A 82 4.50 7.55 -5.94
N ARG A 83 5.49 6.66 -5.90
CA ARG A 83 6.45 6.53 -6.99
C ARG A 83 7.02 5.13 -7.04
N LYS A 84 7.27 4.63 -8.25
CA LYS A 84 8.00 3.40 -8.54
C LYS A 84 9.10 3.76 -9.53
N GLN A 85 10.34 3.56 -9.15
CA GLN A 85 11.50 3.83 -10.00
C GLN A 85 12.09 2.49 -10.43
N PRO A 86 12.12 2.17 -11.74
CA PRO A 86 12.75 0.96 -12.21
C PRO A 86 14.26 1.01 -11.94
N GLY A 87 14.85 -0.15 -11.66
CA GLY A 87 16.30 -0.29 -11.57
C GLY A 87 16.92 -0.07 -12.95
N GLY A 88 18.23 0.16 -12.97
CA GLY A 88 18.92 0.42 -14.22
C GLY A 88 20.41 0.48 -14.04
N HIS A 89 21.08 0.90 -15.12
CA HIS A 89 22.52 1.17 -15.10
C HIS A 89 22.73 2.66 -15.34
N ARG A 90 23.52 3.29 -14.48
CA ARG A 90 23.97 4.66 -14.69
C ARG A 90 25.49 4.67 -14.78
N GLY A 91 25.99 4.68 -16.01
CA GLY A 91 27.42 4.49 -16.26
C GLY A 91 27.82 3.05 -15.97
N ILE A 92 28.84 2.85 -15.13
CA ILE A 92 29.41 1.53 -14.81
C ILE A 92 28.70 0.85 -13.63
N GLU A 93 27.91 1.60 -12.86
CA GLU A 93 27.24 1.09 -11.66
C GLU A 93 25.74 0.88 -11.92
N GLY A 94 25.26 -0.31 -11.55
CA GLY A 94 23.84 -0.63 -11.53
C GLY A 94 23.19 -0.12 -10.24
N PHE A 95 21.91 0.25 -10.33
CA PHE A 95 21.07 0.54 -9.17
C PHE A 95 19.81 -0.32 -9.20
N SER A 96 19.35 -0.73 -8.02
CA SER A 96 18.15 -1.55 -7.88
C SER A 96 16.89 -0.69 -8.01
N ALA A 97 15.78 -1.32 -8.37
CA ALA A 97 14.49 -0.64 -8.38
C ALA A 97 14.12 -0.18 -6.97
N THR A 98 13.40 0.93 -6.89
CA THR A 98 12.92 1.49 -5.63
C THR A 98 11.47 1.92 -5.74
N PHE A 99 10.80 2.06 -4.60
CA PHE A 99 9.51 2.70 -4.53
C PHE A 99 9.44 3.64 -3.34
N THR A 100 8.62 4.68 -3.45
CA THR A 100 8.48 5.71 -2.42
C THR A 100 7.07 5.76 -1.89
N LEU A 101 6.96 5.74 -0.56
CA LEU A 101 5.72 5.94 0.17
C LEU A 101 5.66 7.35 0.76
N HIS A 102 4.54 8.02 0.57
CA HIS A 102 4.18 9.23 1.31
C HIS A 102 3.53 8.83 2.64
N LYS A 103 4.19 9.14 3.76
CA LYS A 103 3.74 8.80 5.12
C LYS A 103 2.87 9.87 5.76
N GLY A 104 2.82 11.07 5.18
CA GLY A 104 2.00 12.17 5.65
C GLY A 104 2.70 13.52 5.55
N ASP A 105 1.94 14.55 5.89
CA ASP A 105 2.36 15.94 5.87
C ASP A 105 2.52 16.48 7.29
N LEU A 106 3.63 17.17 7.54
CA LEU A 106 3.88 17.89 8.79
C LEU A 106 3.70 19.38 8.56
N GLY A 107 2.95 20.03 9.45
CA GLY A 107 2.55 21.41 9.29
C GLY A 107 1.73 21.94 10.44
N GLN A 108 1.41 23.23 10.39
CA GLN A 108 0.55 23.89 11.38
C GLN A 108 -0.44 24.81 10.66
N GLY A 109 -1.69 24.86 11.14
CA GLY A 109 -2.71 25.76 10.62
C GLY A 109 -3.13 25.50 9.17
N GLY A 110 -3.02 24.27 8.69
CA GLY A 110 -3.35 23.90 7.30
C GLY A 110 -2.22 24.17 6.28
N ILE A 111 -1.07 24.69 6.72
CA ILE A 111 0.12 24.85 5.88
C ILE A 111 0.99 23.61 6.04
N ILE A 112 1.27 22.93 4.92
CA ILE A 112 2.21 21.80 4.86
C ILE A 112 3.63 22.36 4.78
N LEU A 113 4.45 22.11 5.80
CA LEU A 113 5.86 22.52 5.84
C LEU A 113 6.78 21.43 5.28
N VAL A 114 6.48 20.16 5.59
CA VAL A 114 7.30 19.01 5.18
C VAL A 114 6.41 17.85 4.77
N ARG A 115 6.66 17.27 3.59
CA ARG A 115 6.13 15.95 3.22
C ARG A 115 7.08 14.87 3.68
N VAL A 116 6.59 13.89 4.43
CA VAL A 116 7.41 12.79 4.94
C VAL A 116 7.33 11.63 3.94
N HIS A 117 8.45 11.38 3.25
CA HIS A 117 8.58 10.28 2.30
C HIS A 117 9.53 9.22 2.85
N GLU A 118 9.27 7.96 2.52
CA GLU A 118 10.14 6.82 2.80
C GLU A 118 10.36 6.05 1.51
N THR A 119 11.62 5.80 1.15
CA THR A 119 11.98 5.09 -0.09
C THR A 119 12.59 3.74 0.25
N PHE A 120 12.07 2.70 -0.38
CA PHE A 120 12.51 1.31 -0.19
C PHE A 120 13.18 0.78 -1.46
N ASP A 121 14.28 0.07 -1.27
CA ASP A 121 14.91 -0.78 -2.29
C ASP A 121 14.16 -2.11 -2.38
N ILE A 122 14.04 -2.70 -3.58
CA ILE A 122 13.42 -4.02 -3.79
C ILE A 122 14.06 -5.16 -2.96
N ARG A 123 15.30 -4.96 -2.49
CA ARG A 123 16.03 -5.90 -1.61
C ARG A 123 15.72 -5.68 -0.13
N SER A 124 14.82 -4.76 0.21
CA SER A 124 14.39 -4.54 1.60
C SER A 124 13.87 -5.84 2.21
N ARG A 125 14.28 -6.09 3.47
CA ARG A 125 13.89 -7.28 4.24
C ARG A 125 12.60 -7.08 5.05
N LEU A 126 12.00 -5.90 4.96
CA LEU A 126 10.70 -5.65 5.57
C LEU A 126 9.62 -6.45 4.86
N THR A 127 8.54 -6.69 5.57
CA THR A 127 7.34 -7.28 4.99
C THR A 127 6.35 -6.19 4.65
N PHE A 128 5.70 -6.30 3.52
CA PHE A 128 4.77 -5.31 3.01
C PHE A 128 3.38 -5.91 2.85
N THR A 129 2.35 -5.06 2.90
CA THR A 129 0.97 -5.46 2.64
C THR A 129 0.21 -4.30 2.02
N ILE A 130 -0.50 -4.56 0.93
CA ILE A 130 -1.44 -3.61 0.35
C ILE A 130 -2.70 -3.64 1.23
N ILE A 131 -2.94 -2.58 1.99
CA ILE A 131 -4.10 -2.48 2.88
C ILE A 131 -5.26 -1.72 2.25
N GLU A 132 -4.98 -0.87 1.27
CA GLU A 132 -6.01 -0.17 0.49
C GLU A 132 -5.52 0.02 -0.96
N ARG A 133 -6.42 -0.17 -1.92
CA ARG A 133 -6.17 0.11 -3.35
C ARG A 133 -6.97 1.33 -3.78
N PRO A 134 -6.49 2.11 -4.77
CA PRO A 134 -7.26 3.19 -5.37
C PRO A 134 -8.63 2.68 -5.85
N ARG A 135 -9.69 3.46 -5.60
CA ARG A 135 -11.04 3.08 -5.99
C ARG A 135 -11.19 3.11 -7.51
N ILE A 136 -11.93 2.16 -8.07
CA ILE A 136 -12.35 2.22 -9.47
C ILE A 136 -13.11 3.54 -9.69
N GLY A 137 -12.78 4.26 -10.77
CA GLY A 137 -13.34 5.57 -11.10
C GLY A 137 -12.56 6.75 -10.52
N SER A 138 -11.66 6.52 -9.54
CA SER A 138 -10.68 7.53 -9.13
C SER A 138 -9.67 7.80 -10.24
N VAL A 139 -8.98 8.93 -10.16
CA VAL A 139 -8.01 9.35 -11.18
C VAL A 139 -6.69 9.70 -10.51
N ARG A 140 -5.63 9.02 -10.94
CA ARG A 140 -4.25 9.33 -10.55
C ARG A 140 -3.77 10.53 -11.36
N VAL A 141 -3.26 11.53 -10.69
CA VAL A 141 -2.60 12.68 -11.32
C VAL A 141 -1.10 12.51 -11.19
N LEU A 142 -0.43 12.26 -12.31
CA LEU A 142 0.98 11.85 -12.36
C LEU A 142 1.85 13.00 -12.88
N SER A 143 3.09 13.10 -12.39
CA SER A 143 4.01 14.20 -12.70
C SER A 143 4.38 14.35 -14.17
N GLY A 144 4.24 13.28 -14.96
CA GLY A 144 4.51 13.26 -16.39
C GLY A 144 4.35 11.85 -16.97
N GLU A 145 4.90 11.64 -18.16
CA GLU A 145 4.95 10.35 -18.84
C GLU A 145 6.22 9.55 -18.47
N GLY A 146 6.19 8.25 -18.73
CA GLY A 146 7.30 7.33 -18.50
C GLY A 146 7.15 6.45 -17.25
N ASP A 147 8.16 5.63 -17.00
CA ASP A 147 8.11 4.59 -15.96
C ASP A 147 8.41 5.12 -14.56
N ASP A 148 9.13 6.25 -14.45
CA ASP A 148 9.54 6.87 -13.18
C ASP A 148 8.68 8.10 -12.84
N ARG A 149 7.37 7.90 -12.82
CA ARG A 149 6.37 8.96 -12.57
C ARG A 149 5.94 8.98 -11.11
N GLU A 150 5.72 10.19 -10.60
CA GLU A 150 5.26 10.44 -9.23
C GLU A 150 3.76 10.77 -9.24
N LEU A 151 3.00 10.15 -8.34
CA LEU A 151 1.62 10.48 -8.02
C LEU A 151 1.61 11.78 -7.22
N LEU A 152 1.13 12.83 -7.86
CA LEU A 152 0.99 14.15 -7.25
C LEU A 152 -0.31 14.28 -6.47
N HIS A 153 -1.37 13.63 -6.95
CA HIS A 153 -2.70 13.64 -6.34
C HIS A 153 -3.52 12.42 -6.78
N LEU A 154 -4.36 11.91 -5.89
CA LEU A 154 -5.38 10.90 -6.21
C LEU A 154 -6.76 11.56 -6.05
N ALA A 155 -7.40 11.83 -7.18
CA ALA A 155 -8.70 12.48 -7.24
C ALA A 155 -9.84 11.46 -7.26
N ASP A 156 -11.01 11.83 -6.72
CA ASP A 156 -12.18 10.95 -6.67
C ASP A 156 -12.77 10.65 -8.06
N ASP A 157 -12.63 11.57 -9.00
CA ASP A 157 -13.11 11.46 -10.38
C ASP A 157 -12.31 12.36 -11.33
N LEU A 158 -12.63 12.29 -12.62
CA LEU A 158 -11.96 13.08 -13.67
C LEU A 158 -12.14 14.58 -13.48
N THR A 159 -13.33 15.03 -13.07
CA THR A 159 -13.62 16.46 -12.88
C THR A 159 -12.79 17.04 -11.73
N ALA A 160 -12.67 16.29 -10.63
CA ALA A 160 -11.81 16.65 -9.50
C ALA A 160 -10.33 16.68 -9.92
N ALA A 161 -9.89 15.73 -10.74
CA ALA A 161 -8.52 15.65 -11.24
C ALA A 161 -8.15 16.84 -12.15
N GLU A 162 -9.04 17.21 -13.07
CA GLU A 162 -8.89 18.37 -13.95
C GLU A 162 -8.81 19.66 -13.14
N ARG A 163 -9.73 19.84 -12.19
CA ARG A 163 -9.73 20.99 -11.28
C ARG A 163 -8.43 21.08 -10.49
N TRP A 164 -7.94 19.96 -9.96
CA TRP A 164 -6.67 19.94 -9.25
C TRP A 164 -5.51 20.37 -10.17
N ARG A 165 -5.46 19.86 -11.41
CA ARG A 165 -4.39 20.17 -12.38
C ARG A 165 -4.37 21.65 -12.76
N GLU A 166 -5.53 22.28 -12.89
CA GLU A 166 -5.64 23.72 -13.18
C GLU A 166 -5.10 24.59 -12.03
N LEU A 167 -5.31 24.16 -10.78
CA LEU A 167 -4.94 24.91 -9.58
C LEU A 167 -3.51 24.63 -9.08
N SER A 168 -2.95 23.47 -9.39
CA SER A 168 -1.69 22.98 -8.80
C SER A 168 -0.42 23.47 -9.49
N GLY A 169 -0.54 24.12 -10.66
CA GLY A 169 0.59 24.58 -11.47
C GLY A 169 1.27 23.49 -12.31
N TYR A 170 0.92 22.22 -12.10
CA TYR A 170 1.46 21.07 -12.85
C TYR A 170 0.73 20.85 -14.17
N ARG A 171 0.91 21.77 -15.14
CA ARG A 171 0.18 21.72 -16.42
C ARG A 171 0.47 20.48 -17.27
N GLN A 172 1.64 19.88 -17.08
CA GLN A 172 2.04 18.66 -17.79
C GLN A 172 1.64 17.37 -17.06
N ALA A 173 0.88 17.47 -15.97
CA ALA A 173 0.43 16.29 -15.25
C ALA A 173 -0.51 15.43 -16.11
N VAL A 174 -0.24 14.13 -16.10
CA VAL A 174 -0.99 13.11 -16.82
C VAL A 174 -2.13 12.61 -15.93
N LEU A 175 -3.33 12.53 -16.48
CA LEU A 175 -4.49 11.97 -15.80
C LEU A 175 -4.63 10.49 -16.18
N ASP A 176 -4.59 9.62 -15.19
CA ASP A 176 -4.60 8.16 -15.36
C ASP A 176 -5.77 7.56 -14.56
N PRO A 177 -6.93 7.29 -15.20
CA PRO A 177 -8.10 6.74 -14.54
C PRO A 177 -7.90 5.30 -14.05
N VAL A 178 -8.37 5.02 -12.84
CA VAL A 178 -8.37 3.67 -12.27
C VAL A 178 -9.55 2.88 -12.84
N THR A 179 -9.26 1.88 -13.66
CA THR A 179 -10.27 1.10 -14.38
C THR A 179 -10.61 -0.22 -13.67
N ALA A 180 -11.77 -0.79 -14.01
CA ALA A 180 -12.17 -2.10 -13.50
C ALA A 180 -11.29 -3.24 -14.04
N ASP A 181 -10.76 -3.10 -15.26
CA ASP A 181 -9.90 -4.10 -15.89
C ASP A 181 -8.53 -4.20 -15.19
N GLU A 182 -7.97 -3.06 -14.74
CA GLU A 182 -6.78 -3.02 -13.88
C GLU A 182 -7.01 -3.79 -12.57
N HIS A 183 -8.14 -3.54 -11.90
CA HIS A 183 -8.51 -4.28 -10.68
C HIS A 183 -8.75 -5.77 -10.93
N ALA A 184 -9.31 -6.14 -12.08
CA ALA A 184 -9.53 -7.54 -12.42
C ALA A 184 -8.21 -8.29 -12.66
N ALA A 185 -7.23 -7.65 -13.31
CA ALA A 185 -5.88 -8.19 -13.50
C ALA A 185 -5.20 -8.43 -12.13
N ASP A 186 -5.31 -7.47 -11.21
CA ASP A 186 -4.78 -7.57 -9.84
C ASP A 186 -5.37 -8.76 -9.05
N VAL A 187 -6.68 -9.03 -9.20
CA VAL A 187 -7.37 -10.13 -8.49
C VAL A 187 -6.93 -11.50 -9.01
N VAL A 188 -6.61 -11.61 -10.30
CA VAL A 188 -6.13 -12.86 -10.91
C VAL A 188 -4.67 -13.12 -10.53
N GLU A 189 -3.81 -12.11 -10.57
CA GLU A 189 -2.40 -12.26 -10.19
C GLU A 189 -2.24 -12.51 -8.69
N GLY A 190 -3.07 -11.90 -7.83
CA GLY A 190 -3.12 -12.21 -6.40
C GLY A 190 -3.52 -13.66 -6.06
N ARG A 191 -4.17 -14.38 -6.98
CA ARG A 191 -4.44 -15.83 -6.87
C ARG A 191 -3.31 -16.72 -7.40
N ALA A 192 -2.45 -16.20 -8.28
CA ALA A 192 -1.43 -16.98 -8.97
C ALA A 192 -0.12 -17.13 -8.15
N VAL A 193 0.02 -16.42 -7.02
CA VAL A 193 1.18 -16.53 -6.11
C VAL A 193 0.98 -17.59 -5.01
N ALA A 194 0.10 -18.57 -5.23
CA ALA A 194 -0.22 -19.65 -4.28
C ALA A 194 0.65 -20.90 -4.47
#